data_AF-A0A4S9ZLZ2-F1
#
_entry.id   AF-A0A4S9ZLZ2-F1
#
_cell.length_a   1.000
_cell.length_b   1.000
_cell.length_c   1.000
_cell.angle_alpha   90.00
_cell.angle_beta   90.00
_cell.angle_gamma   90.00
#
_symmetry.space_group_name_H-M   'P 1'
#
loop_
_entity.id
_entity.type
_entity.pdbx_description
1 polymer ?
#
loop_
_entity_poly.entity_id
_entity_poly.type
_entity_poly.pdbx_seq_one_letter_code
_entity_poly.pdbx_strand_id
1 'polypeptide(L)'
;MSFLLRPVLFLLSLLPILASASPRHFSTLKPAYFLLAGDSTTATQSANGGGWGDGFLNHTLRQGSSGHNYGHNGATTKSFREGGDWAKVIEEAKTKIGNYTVYVTIQFGHNDQKVTSGVNVTEYGSNLERFGREVQEVGGIAIFVTPLTRRNYAATSPPTVKQDLAIQRNITIQAAHTTRSRHIDLNIASTDYCNEIGPDAAWAYNLNPTDHTHLNVHRSVVFG
;
A
#
# COMPACT_ATOMS: atom_id res chain seq x y z
N MET A 1 32.81 28.42 -83.04
CA MET A 1 32.45 28.93 -81.70
C MET A 1 31.08 29.56 -81.76
N SER A 2 30.05 28.87 -81.29
CA SER A 2 28.89 29.46 -80.59
C SER A 2 28.04 28.33 -80.03
N PHE A 3 27.94 28.26 -78.71
CA PHE A 3 27.24 27.20 -77.97
C PHE A 3 25.73 27.48 -77.93
N LEU A 4 24.93 26.49 -78.32
CA LEU A 4 23.48 26.46 -78.08
C LEU A 4 23.22 25.85 -76.70
N LEU A 5 22.77 26.67 -75.74
CA LEU A 5 22.21 26.19 -74.47
C LEU A 5 20.68 26.24 -74.56
N ARG A 6 20.04 25.07 -74.56
CA ARG A 6 18.59 24.92 -74.37
C ARG A 6 18.30 24.81 -72.87
N PRO A 7 17.33 25.56 -72.32
CA PRO A 7 16.93 25.40 -70.92
C PRO A 7 16.06 24.15 -70.79
N VAL A 8 16.48 23.21 -69.95
CA VAL A 8 15.67 22.07 -69.51
C VAL A 8 14.84 22.55 -68.32
N LEU A 9 13.52 22.71 -68.51
CA LEU A 9 12.60 22.93 -67.40
C LEU A 9 12.39 21.61 -66.65
N PHE A 10 12.87 21.53 -65.41
CA PHE A 10 12.47 20.50 -64.46
C PHE A 10 11.15 20.91 -63.79
N LEU A 11 10.05 20.23 -64.13
CA LEU A 11 8.81 20.31 -63.36
C LEU A 11 8.99 19.48 -62.07
N LEU A 12 9.16 20.14 -60.92
CA LEU A 12 9.01 19.49 -59.62
C LEU A 12 7.52 19.29 -59.33
N SER A 13 7.04 18.06 -59.41
CA SER A 13 5.72 17.67 -58.89
C SER A 13 5.75 17.65 -57.36
N LEU A 14 5.16 18.66 -56.71
CA LEU A 14 4.86 18.59 -55.27
C LEU A 14 3.68 17.64 -55.04
N LEU A 15 3.96 16.43 -54.54
CA LEU A 15 2.96 15.55 -53.96
C LEU A 15 2.62 16.07 -52.54
N PRO A 16 1.35 16.38 -52.23
CA PRO A 16 0.95 16.72 -50.87
C PRO A 16 1.01 15.44 -50.03
N ILE A 17 2.00 15.36 -49.14
CA ILE A 17 2.05 14.33 -48.10
C ILE A 17 0.94 14.67 -47.10
N LEU A 18 -0.22 14.04 -47.26
CA LEU A 18 -1.25 14.02 -46.23
C LEU A 18 -0.72 13.18 -45.06
N ALA A 19 -0.13 13.87 -44.08
CA ALA A 19 0.18 13.27 -42.79
C ALA A 19 -1.15 12.96 -42.08
N SER A 20 -1.61 11.71 -42.20
CA SER A 20 -2.68 11.19 -41.34
C SER A 20 -2.20 11.18 -39.90
N ALA A 21 -2.51 12.24 -39.16
CA ALA A 21 -2.39 12.25 -37.72
C ALA A 21 -3.45 11.30 -37.15
N SER A 22 -3.08 10.03 -36.92
CA SER A 22 -3.91 9.14 -36.12
C SER A 22 -4.15 9.80 -34.76
N PRO A 23 -5.40 9.90 -34.29
CA PRO A 23 -5.65 10.42 -32.95
C PRO A 23 -4.88 9.52 -31.98
N ARG A 24 -3.92 10.10 -31.26
CA ARG A 24 -3.36 9.43 -30.08
C ARG A 24 -4.54 9.21 -29.15
N HIS A 25 -4.97 7.96 -29.00
CA HIS A 25 -5.78 7.58 -27.87
C HIS A 25 -4.96 7.93 -26.64
N PHE A 26 -5.26 9.07 -26.03
CA PHE A 26 -4.88 9.31 -24.66
C PHE A 26 -5.59 8.23 -23.86
N SER A 27 -4.87 7.16 -23.54
CA SER A 27 -5.27 6.25 -22.48
C SER A 27 -5.43 7.13 -21.25
N THR A 28 -6.67 7.45 -20.89
CA THR A 28 -6.96 8.01 -19.58
C THR A 28 -6.45 6.98 -18.59
N LEU A 29 -5.42 7.33 -17.82
CA LEU A 29 -4.89 6.44 -16.79
C LEU A 29 -6.06 5.94 -15.95
N LYS A 30 -6.17 4.63 -15.80
CA LYS A 30 -7.25 4.04 -14.99
C LYS A 30 -7.17 4.63 -13.57
N PRO A 31 -8.30 4.97 -12.94
CA PRO A 31 -8.28 5.37 -11.55
C PRO A 31 -7.70 4.24 -10.67
N ALA A 32 -7.08 4.60 -9.55
CA ALA A 32 -6.58 3.61 -8.60
C ALA A 32 -7.72 2.96 -7.82
N TYR A 33 -7.61 1.66 -7.55
CA TYR A 33 -8.47 0.94 -6.61
C TYR A 33 -7.63 0.24 -5.55
N PHE A 34 -7.85 0.54 -4.28
CA PHE A 34 -7.04 0.01 -3.18
C PHE A 34 -7.77 -1.09 -2.42
N LEU A 35 -7.13 -2.25 -2.27
CA LEU A 35 -7.59 -3.33 -1.42
C LEU A 35 -6.66 -3.41 -0.21
N LEU A 36 -7.16 -3.12 0.98
CA LEU A 36 -6.33 -3.05 2.17
C LEU A 36 -6.41 -4.35 2.97
N ALA A 37 -5.40 -5.20 2.88
CA ALA A 37 -5.28 -6.41 3.68
C ALA A 37 -4.45 -6.14 4.94
N GLY A 38 -4.99 -6.49 6.11
CA GLY A 38 -4.22 -6.37 7.35
C GLY A 38 -4.95 -6.73 8.63
N ASP A 39 -4.32 -6.41 9.75
CA ASP A 39 -4.84 -6.64 11.10
C ASP A 39 -5.68 -5.46 11.62
N SER A 40 -5.90 -5.41 12.94
CA SER A 40 -6.68 -4.38 13.63
C SER A 40 -6.16 -2.96 13.43
N THR A 41 -4.89 -2.79 13.04
CA THR A 41 -4.29 -1.48 12.74
C THR A 41 -4.48 -1.04 11.29
N THR A 42 -5.08 -1.88 10.45
CA THR A 42 -5.66 -1.50 9.14
C THR A 42 -7.18 -1.32 9.24
N ALA A 43 -7.82 -2.05 10.16
CA ALA A 43 -9.27 -2.23 10.24
C ALA A 43 -10.10 -0.95 10.39
N THR A 44 -11.36 -1.05 9.95
CA THR A 44 -12.41 -0.09 10.26
C THR A 44 -12.56 0.09 11.77
N GLN A 45 -12.91 1.30 12.18
CA GLN A 45 -13.09 1.64 13.59
C GLN A 45 -14.15 0.74 14.24
N SER A 46 -13.79 0.14 15.37
CA SER A 46 -14.65 -0.69 16.22
C SER A 46 -14.27 -0.52 17.69
N ALA A 47 -14.99 -1.19 18.59
CA ALA A 47 -14.71 -1.13 20.03
C ALA A 47 -13.33 -1.68 20.41
N ASN A 48 -12.79 -2.62 19.62
CA ASN A 48 -11.54 -3.34 19.90
C ASN A 48 -10.53 -3.24 18.73
N GLY A 49 -10.71 -2.26 17.86
CA GLY A 49 -9.96 -2.12 16.61
C GLY A 49 -10.10 -0.74 16.00
N GLY A 50 -9.08 -0.31 15.28
CA GLY A 50 -9.05 1.02 14.69
C GLY A 50 -7.71 1.24 14.03
N GLY A 51 -7.75 1.32 12.70
CA GLY A 51 -6.57 1.42 11.87
C GLY A 51 -6.54 2.65 11.00
N TRP A 52 -5.50 2.73 10.18
CA TRP A 52 -5.32 3.80 9.20
C TRP A 52 -6.19 3.64 7.94
N GLY A 53 -6.71 2.43 7.69
CA GLY A 53 -7.27 2.06 6.39
C GLY A 53 -8.43 2.94 5.94
N ASP A 54 -9.42 3.19 6.80
CA ASP A 54 -10.55 4.04 6.45
C ASP A 54 -10.15 5.52 6.33
N GLY A 55 -9.19 5.97 7.14
CA GLY A 55 -8.56 7.28 6.98
C GLY A 55 -7.98 7.46 5.59
N PHE A 56 -7.20 6.48 5.11
CA PHE A 56 -6.63 6.49 3.78
C PHE A 56 -7.68 6.50 2.67
N LEU A 57 -8.65 5.56 2.73
CA LEU A 57 -9.67 5.45 1.70
C LEU A 57 -10.54 6.71 1.60
N ASN A 58 -10.87 7.34 2.73
CA ASN A 58 -11.82 8.45 2.78
C ASN A 58 -11.19 9.83 2.64
N HIS A 59 -9.89 9.99 2.95
CA HIS A 59 -9.26 11.31 3.02
C HIS A 59 -8.04 11.50 2.11
N THR A 60 -7.42 10.43 1.63
CA THR A 60 -6.15 10.52 0.87
C THR A 60 -6.32 10.25 -0.62
N LEU A 61 -7.34 9.47 -1.01
CA LEU A 61 -7.54 9.09 -2.39
C LEU A 61 -7.91 10.27 -3.29
N ARG A 62 -7.31 10.30 -4.49
CA ARG A 62 -7.68 11.26 -5.54
C ARG A 62 -9.08 10.96 -6.06
N GLN A 63 -9.75 11.99 -6.59
CA GLN A 63 -11.07 11.84 -7.20
C GLN A 63 -11.08 10.73 -8.28
N GLY A 64 -12.11 9.89 -8.23
CA GLY A 64 -12.28 8.74 -9.12
C GLY A 64 -11.63 7.45 -8.62
N SER A 65 -10.72 7.53 -7.64
CA SER A 65 -10.22 6.35 -6.94
C SER A 65 -11.18 5.85 -5.87
N SER A 66 -11.07 4.58 -5.55
CA SER A 66 -11.88 3.93 -4.52
C SER A 66 -11.10 2.77 -3.89
N GLY A 67 -11.72 2.02 -3.00
CA GLY A 67 -11.11 0.86 -2.39
C GLY A 67 -12.00 0.16 -1.38
N HIS A 68 -11.48 -0.92 -0.82
CA HIS A 68 -12.13 -1.75 0.18
C HIS A 68 -11.11 -2.07 1.27
N ASN A 69 -11.49 -1.78 2.52
CA ASN A 69 -10.72 -2.16 3.70
C ASN A 69 -11.12 -3.56 4.19
N TYR A 70 -10.21 -4.53 4.04
CA TYR A 70 -10.39 -5.89 4.57
C TYR A 70 -9.72 -6.07 5.94
N GLY A 71 -9.09 -5.02 6.49
CA GLY A 71 -8.47 -5.09 7.80
C GLY A 71 -9.48 -5.46 8.88
N HIS A 72 -9.13 -6.40 9.76
CA HIS A 72 -9.99 -6.74 10.89
C HIS A 72 -9.19 -7.23 12.11
N ASN A 73 -9.89 -7.25 13.24
CA ASN A 73 -9.26 -7.51 14.53
C ASN A 73 -8.71 -8.94 14.64
N GLY A 74 -7.54 -9.04 15.28
CA GLY A 74 -6.91 -10.31 15.60
C GLY A 74 -6.26 -11.04 14.41
N ALA A 75 -6.39 -10.53 13.18
CA ALA A 75 -5.85 -11.20 12.01
C ALA A 75 -4.32 -11.38 12.11
N THR A 76 -3.87 -12.59 11.77
CA THR A 76 -2.49 -12.96 11.46
C THR A 76 -2.40 -13.26 9.96
N THR A 77 -1.20 -13.30 9.40
CA THR A 77 -1.01 -13.73 8.00
C THR A 77 -1.65 -15.10 7.72
N LYS A 78 -1.56 -16.04 8.68
CA LYS A 78 -2.15 -17.37 8.57
C LYS A 78 -3.68 -17.35 8.65
N SER A 79 -4.25 -16.76 9.71
CA SER A 79 -5.70 -16.73 9.91
C SER A 79 -6.42 -15.93 8.83
N PHE A 80 -5.82 -14.85 8.32
CA PHE A 80 -6.39 -14.07 7.21
C PHE A 80 -6.49 -14.88 5.91
N ARG A 81 -5.53 -15.80 5.67
CA ARG A 81 -5.62 -16.74 4.55
C ARG A 81 -6.63 -17.85 4.83
N GLU A 82 -6.47 -18.55 5.94
CA GLU A 82 -7.28 -19.74 6.28
C GLU A 82 -8.76 -19.38 6.51
N GLY A 83 -9.04 -18.18 7.00
CA GLY A 83 -10.39 -17.63 7.19
C GLY A 83 -11.06 -17.17 5.88
N GLY A 84 -10.33 -17.18 4.76
CA GLY A 84 -10.87 -16.86 3.43
C GLY A 84 -10.84 -15.37 3.06
N ASP A 85 -10.38 -14.49 3.95
CA ASP A 85 -10.32 -13.05 3.65
C ASP A 85 -9.33 -12.73 2.53
N TRP A 86 -8.18 -13.42 2.51
CA TRP A 86 -7.24 -13.32 1.40
C TRP A 86 -7.85 -13.75 0.06
N ALA A 87 -8.68 -14.80 0.06
CA ALA A 87 -9.34 -15.26 -1.17
C ALA A 87 -10.29 -14.17 -1.72
N LYS A 88 -11.04 -13.49 -0.84
CA LYS A 88 -11.90 -12.35 -1.22
C LYS A 88 -11.10 -11.19 -1.79
N VAL A 89 -9.96 -10.84 -1.18
CA VAL A 89 -9.07 -9.78 -1.68
C VAL A 89 -8.62 -10.09 -3.12
N ILE A 90 -8.15 -11.31 -3.37
CA ILE A 90 -7.68 -11.73 -4.69
C ILE A 90 -8.81 -11.80 -5.72
N GLU A 91 -9.98 -12.28 -5.33
CA GLU A 91 -11.16 -12.29 -6.19
C GLU A 91 -11.55 -10.85 -6.58
N GLU A 92 -11.67 -9.95 -5.62
CA GLU A 92 -12.02 -8.56 -5.91
C GLU A 92 -10.96 -7.91 -6.82
N ALA A 93 -9.66 -8.14 -6.56
CA ALA A 93 -8.58 -7.64 -7.42
C ALA A 93 -8.76 -8.05 -8.90
N LYS A 94 -9.07 -9.33 -9.15
CA LYS A 94 -9.34 -9.83 -10.51
C LYS A 94 -10.50 -9.09 -11.17
N THR A 95 -11.60 -8.86 -10.44
CA THR A 95 -12.77 -8.18 -11.00
C THR A 95 -12.53 -6.70 -11.31
N LYS A 96 -11.62 -6.03 -10.59
CA LYS A 96 -11.39 -4.59 -10.71
C LYS A 96 -10.33 -4.23 -11.75
N ILE A 97 -9.41 -5.13 -12.09
CA ILE A 97 -8.26 -4.82 -12.96
C ILE A 97 -8.63 -4.36 -14.39
N GLY A 98 -9.83 -4.73 -14.85
CA GLY A 98 -10.39 -4.26 -16.11
C GLY A 98 -10.62 -2.75 -16.13
N ASN A 99 -11.09 -2.18 -15.01
CA ASN A 99 -11.54 -0.79 -14.92
C ASN A 99 -10.59 0.11 -14.12
N TYR A 100 -9.76 -0.48 -13.25
CA TYR A 100 -8.88 0.23 -12.32
C TYR A 100 -7.42 -0.23 -12.44
N THR A 101 -6.48 0.62 -12.01
CA THR A 101 -5.17 0.15 -11.56
C THR A 101 -5.33 -0.32 -10.11
N VAL A 102 -5.26 -1.64 -9.89
CA VAL A 102 -5.51 -2.23 -8.56
C VAL A 102 -4.22 -2.29 -7.76
N TYR A 103 -4.27 -1.74 -6.55
CA TYR A 103 -3.21 -1.80 -5.56
C TYR A 103 -3.71 -2.65 -4.38
N VAL A 104 -2.87 -3.55 -3.88
CA VAL A 104 -3.16 -4.31 -2.67
C VAL A 104 -2.12 -3.95 -1.63
N THR A 105 -2.55 -3.30 -0.55
CA THR A 105 -1.66 -3.05 0.59
C THR A 105 -1.67 -4.26 1.51
N ILE A 106 -0.50 -4.69 1.98
CA ILE A 106 -0.33 -5.86 2.84
C ILE A 106 0.35 -5.39 4.13
N GLN A 107 -0.40 -5.28 5.23
CA GLN A 107 0.11 -4.88 6.55
C GLN A 107 -0.26 -5.90 7.62
N PHE A 108 0.71 -6.68 8.09
CA PHE A 108 0.55 -7.60 9.22
C PHE A 108 1.75 -7.54 10.15
N GLY A 109 1.58 -8.01 11.38
CA GLY A 109 2.71 -8.21 12.29
C GLY A 109 2.32 -8.14 13.76
N HIS A 110 1.30 -7.35 14.14
CA HIS A 110 0.93 -7.17 15.55
C HIS A 110 0.49 -8.46 16.22
N ASN A 111 -0.25 -9.29 15.49
CA ASN A 111 -0.73 -10.58 15.98
C ASN A 111 0.23 -11.71 15.66
N ASP A 112 0.89 -11.69 14.49
CA ASP A 112 1.89 -12.71 14.11
C ASP A 112 3.08 -12.77 15.09
N GLN A 113 3.49 -11.62 15.66
CA GLN A 113 4.55 -11.53 16.67
C GLN A 113 4.23 -12.30 17.96
N LYS A 114 2.96 -12.51 18.29
CA LYS A 114 2.57 -13.12 19.57
C LYS A 114 2.94 -14.59 19.57
N VAL A 115 3.46 -15.10 20.68
CA VAL A 115 3.81 -16.53 20.84
C VAL A 115 2.62 -17.47 20.64
N THR A 116 1.39 -16.97 20.88
CA THR A 116 0.14 -17.70 20.71
C THR A 116 -0.46 -17.58 19.30
N SER A 117 0.22 -16.93 18.35
CA SER A 117 -0.31 -16.65 17.01
C SER A 117 -0.48 -17.90 16.15
N GLY A 118 0.25 -18.98 16.48
CA GLY A 118 0.38 -20.16 15.63
C GLY A 118 1.14 -19.88 14.31
N VAL A 119 1.90 -18.78 14.26
CA VAL A 119 2.74 -18.36 13.14
C VAL A 119 4.15 -18.10 13.66
N ASN A 120 5.11 -18.91 13.22
CA ASN A 120 6.51 -18.63 13.53
C ASN A 120 7.11 -17.58 12.58
N VAL A 121 8.30 -17.07 12.91
CA VAL A 121 8.93 -15.97 12.18
C VAL A 121 9.21 -16.29 10.69
N THR A 122 9.55 -17.54 10.37
CA THR A 122 9.80 -18.00 9.00
C THR A 122 8.49 -18.12 8.22
N GLU A 123 7.45 -18.64 8.86
CA GLU A 123 6.10 -18.70 8.27
C GLU A 123 5.56 -17.29 7.98
N TYR A 124 5.75 -16.35 8.90
CA TYR A 124 5.32 -14.96 8.70
C TYR A 124 5.93 -14.36 7.43
N GLY A 125 7.25 -14.48 7.23
CA GLY A 125 7.91 -14.03 6.01
C GLY A 125 7.42 -14.75 4.76
N SER A 126 7.31 -16.08 4.83
CA SER A 126 6.85 -16.90 3.69
C SER A 126 5.41 -16.59 3.28
N ASN A 127 4.53 -16.32 4.26
CA ASN A 127 3.14 -15.93 4.02
C ASN A 127 3.05 -14.57 3.34
N LEU A 128 3.83 -13.58 3.81
CA LEU A 128 3.91 -12.26 3.19
C LEU A 128 4.38 -12.33 1.73
N GLU A 129 5.46 -13.07 1.47
CA GLU A 129 5.96 -13.26 0.11
C GLU A 129 4.91 -13.91 -0.79
N ARG A 130 4.19 -14.91 -0.28
CA ARG A 130 3.11 -15.57 -1.02
C ARG A 130 1.97 -14.59 -1.34
N PHE A 131 1.56 -13.75 -0.39
CA PHE A 131 0.58 -12.70 -0.65
C PHE A 131 1.04 -11.74 -1.76
N GLY A 132 2.29 -11.28 -1.72
CA GLY A 132 2.83 -10.41 -2.76
C GLY A 132 2.80 -11.04 -4.15
N ARG A 133 3.21 -12.30 -4.28
CA ARG A 133 3.20 -13.05 -5.56
C ARG A 133 1.79 -13.22 -6.10
N GLU A 134 0.85 -13.65 -5.27
CA GLU A 134 -0.53 -13.90 -5.70
C GLU A 134 -1.25 -12.62 -6.15
N VAL A 135 -0.91 -11.45 -5.58
CA VAL A 135 -1.38 -10.15 -6.09
C VAL A 135 -0.83 -9.86 -7.48
N GLN A 136 0.47 -10.08 -7.70
CA GLN A 136 1.11 -9.86 -9.00
C GLN A 136 0.56 -10.81 -10.07
N GLU A 137 0.30 -12.08 -9.71
CA GLU A 137 -0.26 -13.10 -10.61
C GLU A 137 -1.63 -12.71 -11.18
N VAL A 138 -2.42 -11.93 -10.43
CA VAL A 138 -3.73 -11.42 -10.90
C VAL A 138 -3.66 -10.04 -11.55
N GLY A 139 -2.45 -9.55 -11.81
CA GLY A 139 -2.20 -8.25 -12.44
C GLY A 139 -2.31 -7.05 -11.49
N GLY A 140 -2.54 -7.28 -10.19
CA GLY A 140 -2.54 -6.25 -9.18
C GLY A 140 -1.13 -5.81 -8.79
N ILE A 141 -1.03 -4.68 -8.10
CA ILE A 141 0.27 -4.19 -7.60
C ILE A 141 0.33 -4.30 -6.08
N ALA A 142 1.19 -5.18 -5.60
CA ALA A 142 1.46 -5.34 -4.17
C ALA A 142 2.25 -4.14 -3.61
N ILE A 143 1.79 -3.63 -2.47
CA ILE A 143 2.50 -2.66 -1.63
C ILE A 143 2.57 -3.24 -0.22
N PHE A 144 3.76 -3.60 0.24
CA PHE A 144 3.95 -4.00 1.63
C PHE A 144 4.00 -2.76 2.51
N VAL A 145 3.23 -2.77 3.60
CA VAL A 145 3.26 -1.70 4.59
C VAL A 145 3.76 -2.31 5.89
N THR A 146 4.87 -1.79 6.44
CA THR A 146 5.39 -2.30 7.72
C THR A 146 4.38 -2.00 8.84
N PRO A 147 4.24 -2.88 9.85
CA PRO A 147 3.20 -2.71 10.86
C PRO A 147 3.37 -1.39 11.61
N LEU A 148 2.29 -0.63 11.80
CA LEU A 148 2.27 0.61 12.57
C LEU A 148 2.98 0.47 13.93
N THR A 149 3.67 1.53 14.40
CA THR A 149 4.32 1.47 15.71
C THR A 149 3.31 1.43 16.85
N ARG A 150 3.66 0.72 17.93
CA ARG A 150 2.93 0.84 19.20
C ARG A 150 3.43 2.07 19.95
N ARG A 151 2.54 2.74 20.67
CA ARG A 151 2.87 3.97 21.42
C ARG A 151 3.35 3.67 22.84
N ASN A 152 4.17 2.63 22.96
CA ASN A 152 4.84 2.25 24.21
C ASN A 152 6.20 2.94 24.30
N TYR A 153 6.45 3.73 25.34
CA TYR A 153 7.73 4.44 25.50
C TYR A 153 8.67 3.73 26.46
N ALA A 154 9.97 3.78 26.15
CA ALA A 154 11.05 3.41 27.06
C ALA A 154 11.36 4.58 28.00
N ALA A 155 11.89 4.27 29.18
CA ALA A 155 12.32 5.26 30.17
C ALA A 155 13.70 5.87 29.81
N THR A 156 13.80 6.42 28.60
CA THR A 156 14.93 7.23 28.12
C THR A 156 14.70 8.71 28.40
N SER A 157 15.71 9.56 28.20
CA SER A 157 15.59 11.01 28.34
C SER A 157 16.12 11.70 27.07
N PRO A 158 15.23 12.23 26.20
CA PRO A 158 13.77 12.17 26.27
C PRO A 158 13.22 10.74 26.05
N PRO A 159 11.98 10.42 26.48
CA PRO A 159 11.36 9.12 26.24
C PRO A 159 11.25 8.81 24.75
N THR A 160 11.53 7.56 24.38
CA THR A 160 11.47 7.10 22.98
C THR A 160 10.57 5.87 22.86
N VAL A 161 9.82 5.78 21.77
CA VAL A 161 9.02 4.60 21.43
C VAL A 161 9.88 3.34 21.41
N LYS A 162 9.37 2.27 22.03
CA LYS A 162 9.94 0.92 21.99
C LYS A 162 9.66 0.31 20.62
N GLN A 163 10.71 -0.01 19.87
CA GLN A 163 10.60 -0.67 18.56
C GLN A 163 10.37 -2.19 18.70
N ASP A 164 9.27 -2.57 19.34
CA ASP A 164 8.95 -3.97 19.66
C ASP A 164 8.48 -4.80 18.44
N LEU A 165 8.29 -4.15 17.28
CA LEU A 165 7.95 -4.78 15.99
C LEU A 165 9.10 -4.71 14.97
N ALA A 166 10.33 -4.39 15.39
CA ALA A 166 11.48 -4.26 14.48
C ALA A 166 11.75 -5.52 13.63
N ILE A 167 11.52 -6.71 14.21
CA ILE A 167 11.65 -7.99 13.49
C ILE A 167 10.60 -8.07 12.38
N GLN A 168 9.32 -7.81 12.70
CA GLN A 168 8.22 -7.85 11.74
C GLN A 168 8.38 -6.80 10.63
N ARG A 169 8.81 -5.59 11.00
CA ARG A 169 9.18 -4.52 10.05
C ARG A 169 10.23 -5.01 9.05
N ASN A 170 11.35 -5.53 9.54
CA ASN A 170 12.45 -5.96 8.68
C ASN A 170 12.02 -7.11 7.77
N ILE A 171 11.27 -8.09 8.27
CA ILE A 171 10.76 -9.20 7.46
C ILE A 171 9.77 -8.71 6.39
N THR A 172 8.92 -7.74 6.71
CA THR A 172 8.00 -7.14 5.73
C THR A 172 8.76 -6.45 4.59
N ILE A 173 9.80 -5.68 4.92
CA ILE A 173 10.68 -5.04 3.94
C ILE A 173 11.39 -6.11 3.09
N GLN A 174 11.89 -7.17 3.71
CA GLN A 174 12.52 -8.27 2.98
C GLN A 174 11.55 -9.01 2.05
N ALA A 175 10.32 -9.29 2.48
CA ALA A 175 9.30 -9.89 1.62
C ALA A 175 9.00 -9.00 0.40
N ALA A 176 8.99 -7.67 0.57
CA ALA A 176 8.86 -6.73 -0.53
C ALA A 176 10.04 -6.84 -1.50
N HIS A 177 11.28 -6.91 -1.01
CA HIS A 177 12.46 -7.10 -1.85
C HIS A 177 12.45 -8.45 -2.58
N THR A 178 12.16 -9.55 -1.89
CA THR A 178 12.09 -10.90 -2.46
C THR A 178 11.08 -11.00 -3.60
N THR A 179 9.93 -10.32 -3.45
CA THR A 179 8.86 -10.31 -4.45
C THR A 179 8.99 -9.17 -5.48
N ARG A 180 10.02 -8.33 -5.37
CA ARG A 180 10.20 -7.10 -6.17
C ARG A 180 8.96 -6.18 -6.13
N SER A 181 8.31 -6.14 -4.98
CA SER A 181 7.15 -5.30 -4.71
C SER A 181 7.56 -3.96 -4.11
N ARG A 182 6.65 -3.00 -4.14
CA ARG A 182 6.83 -1.72 -3.44
C ARG A 182 6.65 -1.93 -1.94
N HIS A 183 7.27 -1.06 -1.13
CA HIS A 183 6.97 -1.00 0.30
C HIS A 183 6.88 0.44 0.80
N ILE A 184 6.15 0.60 1.90
CA ILE A 184 6.05 1.81 2.72
C ILE A 184 6.48 1.40 4.12
N ASP A 185 7.47 2.11 4.66
CA ASP A 185 7.96 1.84 6.01
C ASP A 185 7.22 2.68 7.06
N LEU A 186 5.94 2.35 7.25
CA LEU A 186 5.06 3.03 8.19
C LEU A 186 5.53 2.88 9.64
N ASN A 187 6.19 1.77 9.99
CA ASN A 187 6.70 1.54 11.34
C ASN A 187 7.72 2.60 11.77
N ILE A 188 8.73 2.90 10.95
CA ILE A 188 9.73 3.92 11.30
C ILE A 188 9.14 5.32 11.21
N ALA A 189 8.37 5.62 10.16
CA ALA A 189 7.74 6.93 10.00
C ALA A 189 6.80 7.27 11.17
N SER A 190 5.99 6.31 11.62
CA SER A 190 5.13 6.50 12.78
C SER A 190 5.91 6.55 14.11
N THR A 191 7.02 5.82 14.21
CA THR A 191 7.92 5.88 15.38
C THR A 191 8.54 7.27 15.52
N ASP A 192 9.09 7.80 14.43
CA ASP A 192 9.74 9.11 14.41
C ASP A 192 8.72 10.22 14.72
N TYR A 193 7.54 10.16 14.11
CA TYR A 193 6.45 11.09 14.39
C TYR A 193 5.99 11.05 15.85
N CYS A 194 5.81 9.84 16.43
CA CYS A 194 5.43 9.70 17.83
C CYS A 194 6.51 10.27 18.77
N ASN A 195 7.78 10.01 18.49
CA ASN A 195 8.89 10.56 19.27
C ASN A 195 8.94 12.10 19.19
N GLU A 196 8.65 12.68 18.03
CA GLU A 196 8.65 14.12 17.84
C GLU A 196 7.55 14.83 18.65
N ILE A 197 6.33 14.27 18.66
CA ILE A 197 5.20 14.87 19.41
C ILE A 197 5.21 14.53 20.91
N GLY A 198 5.98 13.51 21.30
CA GLY A 198 6.10 13.04 22.67
C GLY A 198 4.93 12.16 23.16
N PRO A 199 5.07 11.53 24.34
CA PRO A 199 4.14 10.53 24.84
C PRO A 199 2.70 11.02 24.98
N ASP A 200 2.48 12.17 25.61
CA ASP A 200 1.13 12.67 25.90
C ASP A 200 0.32 12.93 24.62
N ALA A 201 0.95 13.59 23.63
CA ALA A 201 0.33 13.84 22.34
C ALA A 201 0.09 12.53 21.58
N ALA A 202 1.05 11.60 21.61
CA ALA A 202 0.89 10.29 20.99
C ALA A 202 -0.23 9.47 21.66
N TRP A 203 -0.36 9.48 22.99
CA TRP A 203 -1.40 8.72 23.68
C TRP A 203 -2.80 9.27 23.48
N ALA A 204 -2.95 10.56 23.13
CA ALA A 204 -4.22 11.11 22.66
C ALA A 204 -4.72 10.43 21.36
N TYR A 205 -3.91 9.57 20.73
CA TYR A 205 -4.23 8.87 19.50
C TYR A 205 -4.77 7.46 19.74
N ASN A 206 -4.67 6.99 20.98
CA ASN A 206 -5.14 5.68 21.38
C ASN A 206 -6.66 5.58 21.24
N LEU A 207 -7.14 4.39 20.88
CA LEU A 207 -8.55 4.04 20.88
C LEU A 207 -9.19 4.24 22.27
N ASN A 208 -8.47 3.85 23.32
CA ASN A 208 -8.79 4.12 24.71
C ASN A 208 -7.49 4.35 25.51
N PRO A 209 -7.53 4.91 26.73
CA PRO A 209 -6.32 5.33 27.44
C PRO A 209 -5.25 4.25 27.65
N THR A 210 -5.63 2.97 27.65
CA THR A 210 -4.72 1.83 27.87
C THR A 210 -4.31 1.11 26.59
N ASP A 211 -4.85 1.51 25.44
CA ASP A 211 -4.63 0.84 24.16
C ASP A 211 -3.58 1.56 23.32
N HIS A 212 -2.34 1.13 23.48
CA HIS A 212 -1.21 1.72 22.76
C HIS A 212 -1.01 1.14 21.35
N THR A 213 -1.97 0.35 20.85
CA THR A 213 -1.92 -0.27 19.52
C THR A 213 -2.94 0.39 18.59
N HIS A 214 -4.23 0.34 18.93
CA HIS A 214 -5.30 0.80 18.04
C HIS A 214 -5.46 2.31 18.06
N LEU A 215 -5.81 2.85 16.89
CA LEU A 215 -6.05 4.27 16.67
C LEU A 215 -7.50 4.62 16.99
N ASN A 216 -7.72 5.85 17.44
CA ASN A 216 -9.04 6.48 17.36
C ASN A 216 -9.32 7.06 15.97
N VAL A 217 -10.57 7.48 15.75
CA VAL A 217 -11.06 7.92 14.44
C VAL A 217 -10.27 9.09 13.86
N HIS A 218 -9.83 10.04 14.70
CA HIS A 218 -9.08 11.21 14.24
C HIS A 218 -7.69 10.84 13.74
N ARG A 219 -7.14 9.71 14.19
CA ARG A 219 -5.76 9.31 13.90
C ARG A 219 -5.68 8.22 12.85
N SER A 220 -6.81 7.58 12.54
CA SER A 220 -7.00 6.90 11.27
C SER A 220 -6.60 7.81 10.09
N VAL A 221 -6.97 9.10 10.13
CA VAL A 221 -6.64 10.08 9.08
C VAL A 221 -5.15 10.44 9.04
N VAL A 222 -4.48 10.50 10.20
CA VAL A 222 -3.07 10.94 10.27
C VAL A 222 -2.11 9.88 9.72
N PHE A 223 -2.42 8.60 9.96
CA PHE A 223 -1.59 7.49 9.49
C PHE A 223 -2.10 6.87 8.18
N GLY A 224 -3.25 7.34 7.68
CA GLY A 224 -3.79 7.00 6.36
C GLY A 224 -3.34 7.99 5.30
#